data_AF-A0A3B8NBZ5-F1
#
_entry.id   AF-A0A3B8NBZ5-F1
#
_cell.length_a   1.000
_cell.length_b   1.000
_cell.length_c   1.000
_cell.angle_alpha   90.00
_cell.angle_beta   90.00
_cell.angle_gamma   90.00
#
_symmetry.space_group_name_H-M   'P 1'
#
loop_
_entity.id
_entity.type
_entity.pdbx_description
1 polymer ?
#
loop_
_entity_poly.entity_id
_entity_poly.type
_entity_poly.pdbx_seq_one_letter_code
_entity_poly.pdbx_strand_id
1 'polypeptide(L)'
;LAKKKDAGSLILREIAQCEDEDSAAFQDIRKHSYFNTNNIWVRLDSLKEHMTNSRGVIELPVIKNRKTVNPKDANSLSVYQLEVAMGSAIECFKDSVALNVPRSRFAPVKTSEDLFALQSDSYSMTEDFQIKLRSERNGVPPLISLDDEHYARAEQLIFATQFGVPSILNCSKLEIEGPVVFNEGTIFEGSVTVRNSSKHTKALSTGKYKDEIIELN
;
A
#
# COMPACT_ATOMS: atom_id res chain seq x y z
N LEU A 1 3.22 -10.58 9.98
CA LEU A 1 3.02 -11.24 11.30
C LEU A 1 3.84 -12.52 11.33
N ALA A 2 4.54 -12.80 12.43
CA ALA A 2 5.36 -14.01 12.59
C ALA A 2 5.28 -14.56 14.01
N LYS A 3 5.92 -15.71 14.26
CA LYS A 3 6.12 -16.27 15.61
C LYS A 3 7.59 -16.15 16.00
N LYS A 4 7.86 -15.78 17.25
CA LYS A 4 9.22 -15.83 17.81
C LYS A 4 9.69 -17.27 17.94
N LYS A 5 10.97 -17.52 17.65
CA LYS A 5 11.56 -18.89 17.65
C LYS A 5 11.67 -19.50 19.05
N ASP A 6 11.84 -18.67 20.07
CA ASP A 6 12.09 -19.03 21.46
C ASP A 6 10.80 -19.17 22.29
N ALA A 7 9.85 -18.24 22.11
CA ALA A 7 8.65 -18.16 22.94
C ALA A 7 7.36 -18.62 22.23
N GLY A 8 7.39 -18.80 20.91
CA GLY A 8 6.20 -19.12 20.10
C GLY A 8 5.12 -18.02 20.05
N SER A 9 5.34 -16.91 20.76
CA SER A 9 4.47 -15.74 20.78
C SER A 9 4.46 -15.03 19.42
N LEU A 10 3.33 -14.39 19.12
CA LEU A 10 3.17 -13.62 17.90
C LEU A 10 3.96 -12.32 17.97
N ILE A 11 4.58 -11.92 16.86
CA ILE A 11 5.33 -10.67 16.70
C ILE A 11 4.91 -9.98 15.40
N LEU A 12 4.81 -8.66 15.47
CA LEU A 12 4.70 -7.79 14.30
C LEU A 12 6.07 -7.21 13.96
N ARG A 13 6.46 -7.31 12.68
CA ARG A 13 7.66 -6.68 12.14
C ARG A 13 7.23 -5.76 11.01
N GLU A 14 7.43 -4.46 11.20
CA GLU A 14 7.23 -3.44 10.18
C GLU A 14 8.45 -3.36 9.25
N ILE A 15 8.27 -2.79 8.04
CA ILE A 15 9.39 -2.61 7.09
C ILE A 15 10.50 -1.73 7.67
N ALA A 16 10.14 -0.72 8.47
CA ALA A 16 11.09 0.16 9.16
C ALA A 16 11.88 -0.53 10.29
N GLN A 17 11.53 -1.76 10.63
CA GLN A 17 12.26 -2.62 11.58
C GLN A 17 13.04 -3.74 10.86
N CYS A 18 13.05 -3.73 9.52
CA CYS A 18 13.81 -4.67 8.72
C CYS A 18 15.17 -4.07 8.38
N GLU A 19 16.25 -4.78 8.72
CA GLU A 19 17.58 -4.44 8.26
C GLU A 19 17.67 -4.66 6.74
N ASP A 20 18.55 -3.91 6.06
CA ASP A 20 18.68 -3.95 4.59
C ASP A 20 19.02 -5.36 4.08
N GLU A 21 19.89 -6.07 4.80
CA GLU A 21 20.30 -7.46 4.49
C GLU A 21 19.12 -8.45 4.54
N ASP A 22 18.09 -8.15 5.34
CA ASP A 22 16.91 -8.99 5.54
C ASP A 22 15.75 -8.63 4.60
N SER A 23 15.86 -7.54 3.83
CA SER A 23 14.77 -7.00 3.00
C SER A 23 14.21 -8.01 2.00
N ALA A 24 15.10 -8.75 1.31
CA ALA A 24 14.68 -9.80 0.38
C ALA A 24 13.87 -10.92 1.06
N ALA A 25 14.26 -11.29 2.29
CA ALA A 25 13.52 -12.27 3.07
C ALA A 25 12.20 -11.72 3.58
N PHE A 26 12.13 -10.43 3.96
CA PHE A 26 10.91 -9.75 4.38
C PHE A 26 9.86 -9.70 3.27
N GLN A 27 10.29 -9.49 2.03
CA GLN A 27 9.42 -9.44 0.85
C GLN A 27 8.99 -10.83 0.32
N ASP A 28 9.58 -11.92 0.79
CA ASP A 28 9.17 -13.28 0.39
C ASP A 28 7.81 -13.64 1.02
N ILE A 29 6.74 -13.45 0.25
CA ILE A 29 5.36 -13.74 0.63
C ILE A 29 5.09 -15.23 0.91
N ARG A 30 5.94 -16.15 0.44
CA ARG A 30 5.80 -17.58 0.77
C ARG A 30 6.34 -17.87 2.17
N LYS A 31 7.38 -17.15 2.58
CA LYS A 31 7.98 -17.23 3.92
C LYS A 31 7.16 -16.44 4.95
N HIS A 32 6.76 -15.21 4.60
CA HIS A 32 5.97 -14.33 5.45
C HIS A 32 4.56 -14.13 4.85
N SER A 33 3.76 -15.18 4.93
CA SER A 33 2.45 -15.28 4.26
C SER A 33 1.29 -14.55 4.96
N TYR A 34 1.51 -13.98 6.15
CA TYR A 34 0.48 -13.26 6.91
C TYR A 34 0.80 -11.77 7.01
N PHE A 35 -0.01 -10.96 6.33
CA PHE A 35 0.07 -9.50 6.34
C PHE A 35 -0.89 -8.90 7.38
N ASN A 36 -0.42 -7.91 8.16
CA ASN A 36 -1.28 -7.22 9.13
C ASN A 36 -2.21 -6.24 8.40
N THR A 37 -3.53 -6.43 8.53
CA THR A 37 -4.52 -5.52 7.92
C THR A 37 -4.74 -4.24 8.73
N ASN A 38 -4.20 -4.18 9.95
CA ASN A 38 -4.47 -3.15 10.95
C ASN A 38 -5.93 -3.09 11.43
N ASN A 39 -6.74 -4.11 11.11
CA ASN A 39 -8.05 -4.34 11.74
C ASN A 39 -7.83 -5.05 13.09
N ILE A 40 -7.87 -4.30 14.19
CA ILE A 40 -7.57 -4.79 15.53
C ILE A 40 -8.81 -4.71 16.42
N TRP A 41 -9.10 -5.80 17.14
CA TRP A 41 -10.15 -5.86 18.14
C TRP A 41 -9.51 -5.93 19.52
N VAL A 42 -9.90 -5.02 20.42
CA VAL A 42 -9.30 -4.91 21.75
C VAL A 42 -10.37 -5.04 22.82
N ARG A 43 -10.10 -5.88 23.82
CA ARG A 43 -10.85 -5.94 25.07
C ARG A 43 -10.49 -4.73 25.93
N LEU A 44 -11.38 -3.74 25.99
CA LEU A 44 -11.12 -2.46 26.66
C LEU A 44 -10.90 -2.60 28.16
N ASP A 45 -11.55 -3.58 28.79
CA ASP A 45 -11.35 -3.93 30.20
C ASP A 45 -9.95 -4.49 30.46
N SER A 46 -9.49 -5.43 29.64
CA SER A 46 -8.12 -5.97 29.71
C SER A 46 -7.07 -4.89 29.40
N LEU A 47 -7.33 -4.00 28.43
CA LEU A 47 -6.46 -2.86 28.14
C LEU A 47 -6.36 -1.92 29.35
N LYS A 48 -7.49 -1.58 29.97
CA LYS A 48 -7.53 -0.73 31.17
C LYS A 48 -6.76 -1.34 32.33
N GLU A 49 -6.95 -2.63 32.59
CA GLU A 49 -6.22 -3.36 33.63
C GLU A 49 -4.71 -3.33 33.37
N HIS A 50 -4.29 -3.66 32.14
CA HIS A 50 -2.89 -3.64 31.74
C HIS A 50 -2.27 -2.25 31.95
N MET A 51 -2.92 -1.19 31.45
CA MET A 51 -2.46 0.19 31.64
C MET A 51 -2.41 0.60 33.11
N THR A 52 -3.35 0.16 33.95
CA THR A 52 -3.34 0.47 35.38
C THR A 52 -2.14 -0.18 36.06
N ASN A 53 -1.91 -1.48 35.79
CA ASN A 53 -0.82 -2.26 36.37
C ASN A 53 0.57 -1.79 35.88
N SER A 54 0.65 -1.25 34.67
CA SER A 54 1.89 -0.75 34.07
C SER A 54 2.13 0.76 34.26
N ARG A 55 1.33 1.43 35.11
CA ARG A 55 1.42 2.89 35.36
C ARG A 55 1.27 3.73 34.08
N GLY A 56 0.40 3.30 33.19
CA GLY A 56 0.05 3.98 31.94
C GLY A 56 0.97 3.66 30.76
N VAL A 57 1.93 2.75 30.91
CA VAL A 57 2.93 2.43 29.87
C VAL A 57 2.61 1.09 29.23
N ILE A 58 2.42 1.06 27.90
CA ILE A 58 2.38 -0.19 27.14
C ILE A 58 3.75 -0.34 26.49
N GLU A 59 4.46 -1.42 26.79
CA GLU A 59 5.82 -1.68 26.32
C GLU A 59 5.82 -2.11 24.85
N LEU A 60 5.59 -1.15 23.95
CA LEU A 60 5.65 -1.35 22.52
C LEU A 60 7.09 -1.18 22.02
N PRO A 61 7.55 -2.01 21.06
CA PRO A 61 8.86 -1.87 20.46
C PRO A 61 8.96 -0.54 19.70
N VAL A 62 9.98 0.26 20.02
CA VAL A 62 10.25 1.53 19.34
C VAL A 62 10.75 1.26 17.93
N ILE A 63 10.15 1.97 16.98
CA ILE A 63 10.56 2.01 15.57
C ILE A 63 11.35 3.31 15.37
N LYS A 64 12.56 3.18 14.83
CA LYS A 64 13.45 4.31 14.56
C LYS A 64 13.45 4.61 13.07
N ASN A 65 12.64 5.57 12.65
CA ASN A 65 12.48 5.92 11.24
C ASN A 65 13.40 7.11 10.88
N ARG A 66 14.30 6.93 9.90
CA ARG A 66 15.18 8.01 9.42
C ARG A 66 14.43 8.86 8.40
N LYS A 67 14.33 10.16 8.65
CA LYS A 67 13.65 11.13 7.78
C LYS A 67 14.46 12.43 7.67
N THR A 68 13.97 13.33 6.84
CA THR A 68 14.39 14.74 6.82
C THR A 68 13.33 15.57 7.54
N VAL A 69 13.73 16.66 8.22
CA VAL A 69 12.81 17.49 9.01
C VAL A 69 11.72 18.13 8.14
N ASN A 70 12.05 18.47 6.89
CA ASN A 70 11.07 18.83 5.87
C ASN A 70 10.96 17.68 4.86
N PRO A 71 9.83 16.93 4.85
CA PRO A 71 9.67 15.80 3.94
C PRO A 71 9.58 16.21 2.46
N LYS A 72 9.38 17.50 2.16
CA LYS A 72 9.39 18.04 0.79
C LYS A 72 10.78 18.44 0.31
N ASP A 73 11.76 18.50 1.20
CA ASP A 73 13.14 18.90 0.92
C ASP A 73 14.11 17.81 1.40
N ALA A 74 14.65 17.05 0.44
CA ALA A 74 15.60 15.98 0.68
C ALA A 74 16.95 16.47 1.26
N ASN A 75 17.26 17.76 1.14
CA ASN A 75 18.49 18.37 1.66
C ASN A 75 18.32 18.93 3.08
N SER A 76 17.09 18.92 3.62
CA SER A 76 16.84 19.39 4.97
C SER A 76 17.42 18.45 6.04
N LEU A 77 17.59 18.94 7.27
CA LEU A 77 18.26 18.24 8.36
C LEU A 77 17.73 16.80 8.56
N SER A 78 18.63 15.82 8.57
CA SER A 78 18.27 14.43 8.88
C SER A 78 17.91 14.28 10.36
N VAL A 79 16.79 13.62 10.62
CA VAL A 79 16.22 13.39 11.95
C VAL A 79 15.77 11.94 12.10
N TYR A 80 15.55 11.52 13.34
CA TYR A 80 14.85 10.27 13.65
C TYR A 80 13.44 10.59 14.16
N GLN A 81 12.45 9.93 13.57
CA GLN A 81 11.11 9.84 14.12
C GLN A 81 11.01 8.54 14.93
N LEU A 82 10.68 8.68 16.22
CA LEU A 82 10.44 7.55 17.10
C LEU A 82 8.95 7.25 17.08
N GLU A 83 8.62 6.06 16.59
CA GLU A 83 7.26 5.62 16.33
C GLU A 83 7.00 4.28 17.06
N VAL A 84 5.73 3.94 17.25
CA VAL A 84 5.30 2.61 17.69
C VAL A 84 4.17 2.15 16.78
N ALA A 85 4.10 0.85 16.53
CA ALA A 85 2.99 0.26 15.76
C ALA A 85 1.94 -0.31 16.71
N MET A 86 0.68 0.09 16.55
CA MET A 86 -0.40 -0.43 17.39
C MET A 86 -0.55 -1.95 17.31
N GLY A 87 -0.24 -2.55 16.15
CA GLY A 87 -0.28 -4.00 15.98
C GLY A 87 0.81 -4.76 16.75
N SER A 88 1.90 -4.09 17.19
CA SER A 88 2.90 -4.71 18.06
C SER A 88 2.37 -4.96 19.48
N ALA A 89 1.22 -4.39 19.83
CA ALA A 89 0.53 -4.71 21.09
C ALA A 89 0.14 -6.20 21.19
N ILE A 90 0.12 -6.94 20.07
CA ILE A 90 -0.10 -8.40 20.07
C ILE A 90 0.92 -9.16 20.93
N GLU A 91 2.09 -8.58 21.18
CA GLU A 91 3.12 -9.13 22.07
C GLU A 91 2.86 -8.83 23.56
N CYS A 92 2.03 -7.83 23.86
CA CYS A 92 1.81 -7.32 25.21
C CYS A 92 0.69 -8.05 25.96
N PHE A 93 -0.18 -8.77 25.25
CA PHE A 93 -1.33 -9.49 25.85
C PHE A 93 -1.20 -11.00 25.64
N LYS A 94 -1.29 -11.76 26.74
CA LYS A 94 -1.14 -13.22 26.75
C LYS A 94 -2.16 -13.96 25.87
N ASP A 95 -3.41 -13.46 25.85
CA ASP A 95 -4.53 -14.08 25.13
C ASP A 95 -4.72 -13.52 23.72
N SER A 96 -3.65 -12.95 23.14
CA SER A 96 -3.66 -12.42 21.78
C SER A 96 -3.74 -13.52 20.74
N VAL A 97 -4.58 -13.31 19.73
CA VAL A 97 -4.71 -14.21 18.58
C VAL A 97 -4.73 -13.41 17.28
N ALA A 98 -4.34 -14.06 16.19
CA ALA A 98 -4.48 -13.52 14.84
C ALA A 98 -5.49 -14.37 14.06
N LEU A 99 -6.43 -13.70 13.40
CA LEU A 99 -7.44 -14.32 12.55
C LEU A 99 -7.14 -14.02 11.09
N ASN A 100 -7.10 -15.07 10.26
CA ASN A 100 -7.02 -14.89 8.82
C ASN A 100 -8.39 -14.44 8.29
N VAL A 101 -8.41 -13.37 7.50
CA VAL A 101 -9.62 -12.75 6.97
C VAL A 101 -9.55 -12.70 5.45
N PRO A 102 -10.70 -12.72 4.73
CA PRO A 102 -10.69 -12.59 3.29
C PRO A 102 -10.13 -11.24 2.85
N ARG A 103 -9.50 -11.19 1.67
CA ARG A 103 -8.91 -9.98 1.07
C ARG A 103 -9.90 -8.81 0.97
N SER A 104 -11.20 -9.09 0.86
CA SER A 104 -12.28 -8.09 0.82
C SER A 104 -12.37 -7.20 2.07
N ARG A 105 -11.71 -7.56 3.18
CA ARG A 105 -11.61 -6.71 4.38
C ARG A 105 -10.39 -5.78 4.41
N PHE A 106 -9.63 -5.73 3.33
CA PHE A 106 -8.37 -4.99 3.27
C PHE A 106 -8.11 -4.38 1.88
N ALA A 107 -8.41 -3.09 1.76
CA ALA A 107 -8.09 -2.24 0.61
C ALA A 107 -7.15 -1.11 1.06
N PRO A 108 -5.83 -1.40 1.25
CA PRO A 108 -4.89 -0.38 1.69
C PRO A 108 -4.66 0.66 0.59
N VAL A 109 -4.46 1.91 1.00
CA VAL A 109 -3.88 2.96 0.15
C VAL A 109 -2.63 3.49 0.85
N LYS A 110 -1.47 3.10 0.34
CA LYS A 110 -0.14 3.50 0.83
C LYS A 110 0.64 4.29 -0.21
N THR A 111 0.39 4.02 -1.49
CA THR A 111 1.07 4.67 -2.60
C THR A 111 0.07 5.26 -3.61
N SER A 112 0.60 5.99 -4.60
CA SER A 112 -0.21 6.52 -5.70
C SER A 112 -0.77 5.42 -6.59
N GLU A 113 -0.07 4.30 -6.74
CA GLU A 113 -0.55 3.09 -7.41
C GLU A 113 -1.81 2.54 -6.74
N ASP A 114 -1.80 2.46 -5.40
CA ASP A 114 -2.97 1.99 -4.65
C ASP A 114 -4.16 2.93 -4.86
N LEU A 115 -3.92 4.25 -4.83
CA LEU A 115 -4.95 5.26 -5.06
C LEU A 115 -5.50 5.20 -6.47
N PHE A 116 -4.62 5.06 -7.47
CA PHE A 116 -5.01 4.89 -8.88
C PHE A 116 -5.88 3.64 -9.06
N ALA A 117 -5.48 2.52 -8.44
CA ALA A 117 -6.27 1.29 -8.44
C ALA A 117 -7.65 1.52 -7.82
N LEU A 118 -7.72 2.18 -6.66
CA LEU A 118 -8.95 2.43 -5.91
C LEU A 118 -9.91 3.38 -6.67
N GLN A 119 -9.36 4.36 -7.39
CA GLN A 119 -10.13 5.32 -8.20
C GLN A 119 -10.63 4.71 -9.51
N SER A 120 -10.01 3.62 -9.98
CA SER A 120 -10.43 2.93 -11.19
C SER A 120 -11.68 2.07 -10.98
N ASP A 121 -12.16 1.47 -12.07
CA ASP A 121 -13.25 0.51 -12.07
C ASP A 121 -12.86 -0.89 -11.54
N SER A 122 -11.62 -1.11 -11.09
CA SER A 122 -11.21 -2.37 -10.43
C SER A 122 -11.82 -2.55 -9.03
N TYR A 123 -12.23 -1.44 -8.41
CA TYR A 123 -12.90 -1.44 -7.12
C TYR A 123 -14.30 -0.85 -7.26
N SER A 124 -15.20 -1.28 -6.38
CA SER A 124 -16.57 -0.79 -6.33
C SER A 124 -16.98 -0.54 -4.89
N MET A 125 -17.81 0.48 -4.69
CA MET A 125 -18.49 0.71 -3.42
C MET A 125 -19.70 -0.22 -3.31
N THR A 126 -19.78 -0.95 -2.20
CA THR A 126 -20.93 -1.80 -1.87
C THR A 126 -22.06 -0.98 -1.25
N GLU A 127 -23.25 -1.60 -1.10
CA GLU A 127 -24.43 -0.97 -0.48
C GLU A 127 -24.18 -0.52 0.97
N ASP A 128 -23.27 -1.19 1.69
CA ASP A 128 -22.83 -0.83 3.04
C ASP A 128 -21.62 0.14 3.04
N PHE A 129 -21.41 0.86 1.94
CA PHE A 129 -20.36 1.88 1.76
C PHE A 129 -18.93 1.35 1.95
N GLN A 130 -18.68 0.06 1.67
CA GLN A 130 -17.33 -0.51 1.69
C GLN A 130 -16.73 -0.48 0.28
N ILE A 131 -15.46 -0.09 0.17
CA ILE A 131 -14.72 -0.25 -1.09
C ILE A 131 -14.16 -1.66 -1.16
N LYS A 132 -14.55 -2.41 -2.19
CA LYS A 132 -14.11 -3.79 -2.40
C LYS A 132 -13.57 -3.97 -3.81
N LEU A 133 -12.55 -4.82 -3.92
CA LEU A 133 -12.09 -5.31 -5.20
C LEU A 133 -13.24 -6.06 -5.88
N ARG A 134 -13.49 -5.74 -7.14
CA ARG A 134 -14.54 -6.36 -7.94
C ARG A 134 -14.35 -7.87 -8.09
N SER A 135 -15.44 -8.63 -8.14
CA SER A 135 -15.39 -10.10 -8.21
C SER A 135 -14.74 -10.60 -9.49
N GLU A 136 -14.84 -9.85 -10.59
CA GLU A 136 -14.20 -10.12 -11.88
C GLU A 136 -12.66 -10.23 -11.77
N ARG A 137 -12.07 -9.63 -10.73
CA ARG A 137 -10.63 -9.70 -10.43
C ARG A 137 -10.21 -10.98 -9.69
N ASN A 138 -11.14 -11.82 -9.27
CA ASN A 138 -10.87 -13.07 -8.53
C ASN A 138 -9.95 -12.88 -7.31
N GLY A 139 -10.09 -11.76 -6.60
CA GLY A 139 -9.27 -11.46 -5.41
C GLY A 139 -7.85 -10.96 -5.69
N VAL A 140 -7.47 -10.77 -6.96
CA VAL A 140 -6.13 -10.31 -7.37
C VAL A 140 -6.20 -8.85 -7.86
N PRO A 141 -5.71 -7.88 -7.06
CA PRO A 141 -5.60 -6.48 -7.50
C PRO A 141 -4.71 -6.34 -8.75
N PRO A 142 -4.92 -5.32 -9.58
CA PRO A 142 -4.02 -5.02 -10.70
C PRO A 142 -2.62 -4.68 -10.18
N LEU A 143 -1.58 -5.16 -10.85
CA LEU A 143 -0.20 -4.76 -10.58
C LEU A 143 0.07 -3.45 -11.32
N ILE A 144 0.31 -2.36 -10.59
CA ILE A 144 0.55 -1.04 -11.17
C ILE A 144 1.95 -0.58 -10.78
N SER A 145 2.67 0.01 -11.73
CA SER A 145 3.95 0.67 -11.53
C SER A 145 3.87 2.05 -12.17
N LEU A 146 3.96 3.10 -11.36
CA LEU A 146 3.98 4.48 -11.85
C LEU A 146 5.37 5.07 -11.60
N ASP A 147 5.85 5.87 -12.54
CA ASP A 147 7.10 6.62 -12.39
C ASP A 147 7.06 7.57 -11.18
N ASP A 148 7.91 7.31 -10.18
CA ASP A 148 7.99 8.09 -8.94
C ASP A 148 8.27 9.59 -9.20
N GLU A 149 9.00 9.94 -10.26
CA GLU A 149 9.28 11.35 -10.58
C GLU A 149 7.99 12.12 -10.90
N HIS A 150 7.02 11.43 -11.49
CA HIS A 150 5.81 12.03 -12.04
C HIS A 150 4.53 11.68 -11.30
N TYR A 151 4.52 10.67 -10.43
CA TYR A 151 3.28 10.18 -9.83
C TYR A 151 3.35 9.92 -8.32
N ALA A 152 4.52 10.01 -7.67
CA ALA A 152 4.65 9.68 -6.24
C ALA A 152 3.82 10.61 -5.32
N ARG A 153 3.53 11.84 -5.74
CA ARG A 153 2.72 12.78 -4.95
C ARG A 153 1.28 12.78 -5.42
N ALA A 154 0.35 12.91 -4.46
CA ALA A 154 -1.08 12.95 -4.73
C ALA A 154 -1.47 14.03 -5.74
N GLU A 155 -0.86 15.23 -5.69
CA GLU A 155 -1.18 16.29 -6.65
C GLU A 155 -0.80 15.91 -8.09
N GLN A 156 0.30 15.17 -8.26
CA GLN A 156 0.74 14.73 -9.58
C GLN A 156 -0.16 13.64 -10.14
N LEU A 157 -0.60 12.70 -9.30
CA LEU A 157 -1.58 11.68 -9.70
C LEU A 157 -2.91 12.33 -10.10
N ILE A 158 -3.41 13.28 -9.30
CA ILE A 158 -4.64 14.04 -9.61
C ILE A 158 -4.52 14.75 -10.95
N PHE A 159 -3.37 15.38 -11.23
CA PHE A 159 -3.11 16.00 -12.52
C PHE A 159 -3.09 14.98 -13.66
N ALA A 160 -2.48 13.82 -13.45
CA ALA A 160 -2.45 12.75 -14.45
C ALA A 160 -3.84 12.23 -14.81
N THR A 161 -4.76 12.15 -13.84
CA THR A 161 -6.11 11.63 -14.01
C THR A 161 -7.18 12.72 -14.16
N GLN A 162 -6.78 13.98 -14.38
CA GLN A 162 -7.72 15.12 -14.36
C GLN A 162 -8.79 15.06 -15.46
N PHE A 163 -8.51 14.37 -16.57
CA PHE A 163 -9.45 14.18 -17.67
C PHE A 163 -10.12 12.80 -17.66
N GLY A 164 -9.94 12.02 -16.60
CA GLY A 164 -10.53 10.70 -16.44
C GLY A 164 -9.54 9.66 -15.94
N VAL A 165 -10.02 8.74 -15.12
CA VAL A 165 -9.26 7.56 -14.66
C VAL A 165 -9.48 6.43 -15.67
N PRO A 166 -8.42 5.82 -16.22
CA PRO A 166 -8.55 4.67 -17.12
C PRO A 166 -9.27 3.49 -16.46
N SER A 167 -10.04 2.75 -17.26
CA SER A 167 -10.50 1.41 -16.87
C SER A 167 -9.30 0.47 -16.85
N ILE A 168 -9.15 -0.24 -15.73
CA ILE A 168 -8.11 -1.26 -15.54
C ILE A 168 -8.68 -2.57 -14.99
N LEU A 169 -10.01 -2.74 -15.00
CA LEU A 169 -10.68 -3.96 -14.53
C LEU A 169 -10.09 -5.24 -15.13
N ASN A 170 -9.77 -5.23 -16.42
CA ASN A 170 -9.20 -6.38 -17.12
C ASN A 170 -7.68 -6.29 -17.29
N CYS A 171 -7.04 -5.33 -16.62
CA CYS A 171 -5.59 -5.16 -16.62
C CYS A 171 -4.96 -6.06 -15.56
N SER A 172 -3.92 -6.80 -15.94
CA SER A 172 -3.09 -7.62 -15.05
C SER A 172 -1.85 -6.87 -14.58
N LYS A 173 -1.22 -6.11 -15.48
CA LYS A 173 -0.05 -5.26 -15.19
C LYS A 173 -0.17 -3.95 -15.98
N LEU A 174 -0.02 -2.82 -15.30
CA LEU A 174 0.09 -1.50 -15.91
C LEU A 174 1.40 -0.84 -15.48
N GLU A 175 2.19 -0.38 -16.44
CA GLU A 175 3.44 0.33 -16.20
C GLU A 175 3.43 1.66 -16.95
N ILE A 176 3.65 2.76 -16.24
CA ILE A 176 3.66 4.10 -16.82
C ILE A 176 5.01 4.75 -16.53
N GLU A 177 5.75 5.04 -17.59
CA GLU A 177 7.08 5.65 -17.56
C GLU A 177 7.02 7.05 -18.18
N GLY A 178 7.59 8.06 -17.50
CA GLY A 178 7.56 9.44 -17.96
C GLY A 178 6.20 10.15 -17.77
N PRO A 179 6.10 11.43 -18.17
CA PRO A 179 4.94 12.26 -17.81
C PRO A 179 3.77 12.07 -18.79
N VAL A 180 2.75 11.32 -18.38
CA VAL A 180 1.52 11.04 -19.14
C VAL A 180 0.28 11.56 -18.41
N VAL A 181 -0.66 12.17 -19.15
CA VAL A 181 -2.03 12.43 -18.69
C VAL A 181 -3.01 11.50 -19.41
N PHE A 182 -3.97 10.99 -18.65
CA PHE A 182 -4.99 10.06 -19.11
C PHE A 182 -6.27 10.79 -19.50
N ASN A 183 -7.03 10.19 -20.41
CA ASN A 183 -8.33 10.67 -20.83
C ASN A 183 -9.43 9.68 -20.45
N GLU A 184 -10.64 10.20 -20.22
CA GLU A 184 -11.85 9.41 -20.05
C GLU A 184 -12.05 8.46 -21.24
N GLY A 185 -12.56 7.26 -20.94
CA GLY A 185 -12.77 6.20 -21.93
C GLY A 185 -11.52 5.41 -22.32
N THR A 186 -10.36 5.70 -21.73
CA THR A 186 -9.16 4.86 -21.88
C THR A 186 -9.36 3.53 -21.16
N ILE A 187 -9.04 2.42 -21.82
CA ILE A 187 -9.18 1.06 -21.28
C ILE A 187 -7.86 0.31 -21.44
N PHE A 188 -7.35 -0.27 -20.35
CA PHE A 188 -6.20 -1.17 -20.37
C PHE A 188 -6.61 -2.61 -20.08
N GLU A 189 -6.12 -3.55 -20.89
CA GLU A 189 -6.33 -4.99 -20.70
C GLU A 189 -5.02 -5.77 -20.78
N GLY A 190 -4.90 -6.85 -19.99
CA GLY A 190 -3.71 -7.70 -20.04
C GLY A 190 -2.48 -7.02 -19.43
N SER A 191 -1.34 -7.02 -20.11
CA SER A 191 -0.13 -6.34 -19.65
C SER A 191 0.20 -5.16 -20.55
N VAL A 192 0.09 -3.93 -20.04
CA VAL A 192 0.33 -2.71 -20.83
C VAL A 192 1.43 -1.85 -20.22
N THR A 193 2.34 -1.36 -21.06
CA THR A 193 3.34 -0.35 -20.70
C THR A 193 3.13 0.90 -21.56
N VAL A 194 3.04 2.08 -20.94
CA VAL A 194 3.05 3.38 -21.63
C VAL A 194 4.35 4.08 -21.27
N ARG A 195 5.16 4.42 -22.27
CA ARG A 195 6.43 5.12 -22.09
C ARG A 195 6.40 6.45 -22.83
N ASN A 196 6.58 7.53 -22.10
CA ASN A 196 6.82 8.85 -22.66
C ASN A 196 8.28 9.23 -22.48
N SER A 197 9.05 9.18 -23.57
CA SER A 197 10.48 9.52 -23.56
C SER A 197 10.74 11.03 -23.62
N SER A 198 9.71 11.85 -23.87
CA SER A 198 9.84 13.30 -23.95
C SER A 198 9.81 13.97 -22.58
N LYS A 199 10.39 15.16 -22.48
CA LYS A 199 10.34 15.99 -21.25
C LYS A 199 8.97 16.63 -20.99
N HIS A 200 8.07 16.59 -21.97
CA HIS A 200 6.79 17.25 -21.90
C HIS A 200 5.69 16.24 -21.59
N THR A 201 4.71 16.66 -20.81
CA THR A 201 3.52 15.85 -20.57
C THR A 201 2.80 15.55 -21.88
N LYS A 202 2.53 14.27 -22.14
CA LYS A 202 1.77 13.82 -23.31
C LYS A 202 0.42 13.28 -22.87
N ALA A 203 -0.62 13.64 -23.62
CA ALA A 203 -1.94 13.03 -23.44
C ALA A 203 -1.99 11.69 -24.17
N LEU A 204 -2.35 10.63 -23.45
CA LEU A 204 -2.63 9.34 -24.06
C LEU A 204 -3.97 9.42 -24.80
N SER A 205 -4.00 9.06 -26.08
CA SER A 205 -5.25 9.06 -26.86
C SER A 205 -6.29 8.13 -26.22
N THR A 206 -7.56 8.54 -26.21
CA THR A 206 -8.65 7.67 -25.78
C THR A 206 -8.69 6.43 -26.67
N GLY A 207 -8.71 5.25 -26.05
CA GLY A 207 -8.74 3.99 -26.77
C GLY A 207 -8.61 2.80 -25.84
N LYS A 208 -8.64 1.61 -26.45
CA LYS A 208 -8.40 0.35 -25.76
C LYS A 208 -6.99 -0.13 -26.11
N TYR A 209 -6.19 -0.35 -25.09
CA TYR A 209 -4.81 -0.83 -25.18
C TYR A 209 -4.70 -2.21 -24.55
N LYS A 210 -4.11 -3.18 -25.26
CA LYS A 210 -4.08 -4.56 -24.81
C LYS A 210 -2.77 -5.25 -25.16
N ASP A 211 -2.11 -5.80 -24.13
CA ASP A 211 -0.91 -6.63 -24.27
C ASP A 211 0.18 -5.98 -25.14
N GLU A 212 0.38 -4.67 -24.96
CA GLU A 212 1.21 -3.84 -25.84
C GLU A 212 2.06 -2.82 -25.07
N ILE A 213 3.06 -2.28 -25.77
CA ILE A 213 3.90 -1.18 -25.30
C ILE A 213 3.61 0.03 -26.19
N ILE A 214 3.20 1.14 -25.56
CA ILE A 214 2.89 2.40 -26.23
C ILE A 214 4.06 3.36 -26.01
N GLU A 215 4.68 3.79 -27.11
CA GLU A 215 5.75 4.78 -27.09
C GLU A 215 5.20 6.16 -27.48
N LEU A 216 5.24 7.11 -26.56
CA LEU A 216 4.91 8.51 -26.78
C LEU A 216 6.22 9.30 -26.96
N ASN A 217 6.31 10.00 -28.10
CA ASN A 217 7.43 10.88 -28.47
C ASN A 217 6.94 12.32 -28.56
#